data_AF-A0A2E0Y643-F1
#
_entry.id   AF-A0A2E0Y643-F1
#
_cell.length_a   1.000
_cell.length_b   1.000
_cell.length_c   1.000
_cell.angle_alpha   90.00
_cell.angle_beta   90.00
_cell.angle_gamma   90.00
#
_symmetry.space_group_name_H-M   'P 1'
#
loop_
_entity.id
_entity.type
_entity.pdbx_description
1 polymer ?
#
loop_
_entity_poly.entity_id
_entity_poly.type
_entity_poly.pdbx_seq_one_letter_code
_entity_poly.pdbx_strand_id
1 'polypeptide(L)'
;TSPGDFEAFGPEGAARMDELLMRHNDEVLWTDNRHRGYVRLVLGRAAARVDVVAVDRIDVPRYRTRLLHREQIVRRDEVLEFTG
;
A
#
# COMPACT_ATOMS: atom_id res chain seq x y z
N THR A 1 -3.30 14.67 -7.68
CA THR A 1 -2.92 13.29 -7.30
C THR A 1 -1.73 12.92 -8.17
N SER A 2 -0.59 12.64 -7.54
CA SER A 2 0.65 12.38 -8.27
C SER A 2 0.47 11.18 -9.20
N PRO A 3 1.01 11.21 -10.44
CA PRO A 3 1.33 9.98 -11.14
C PRO A 3 2.22 9.11 -10.24
N GLY A 4 2.21 7.79 -10.45
CA GLY A 4 3.08 6.90 -9.68
C GLY A 4 4.54 7.31 -9.88
N ASP A 5 5.36 7.24 -8.83
CA ASP A 5 6.75 7.73 -8.85
C ASP A 5 7.60 7.13 -9.99
N PHE A 6 7.16 6.00 -10.54
CA PHE A 6 7.84 5.25 -11.60
C PHE A 6 6.99 5.05 -12.87
N GLU A 7 5.91 5.83 -13.05
CA GLU A 7 5.00 5.71 -14.19
C GLU A 7 5.72 5.87 -15.54
N ALA A 8 6.76 6.72 -15.59
CA ALA A 8 7.59 6.94 -16.78
C ALA A 8 8.38 5.70 -17.23
N PHE A 9 8.58 4.70 -16.37
CA PHE A 9 9.25 3.45 -16.72
C PHE A 9 8.32 2.39 -17.31
N GLY A 10 7.03 2.70 -17.46
CA GLY A 10 6.01 1.76 -17.89
C GLY A 10 5.74 0.66 -16.85
N PRO A 11 4.76 -0.22 -17.09
CA PRO A 11 4.28 -1.18 -16.08
C PRO A 11 5.34 -2.15 -15.57
N GLU A 12 6.24 -2.61 -16.45
CA GLU A 12 7.31 -3.56 -16.09
C GLU A 12 8.42 -2.87 -15.29
N GLY A 13 8.85 -1.67 -15.71
CA GLY A 13 9.85 -0.91 -14.98
C GLY A 13 9.35 -0.46 -13.61
N ALA A 14 8.10 -0.01 -13.54
CA ALA A 14 7.37 0.27 -12.30
C ALA A 14 7.39 -0.94 -11.34
N ALA A 15 7.01 -2.13 -11.81
CA ALA A 15 7.04 -3.35 -11.00
C ALA A 15 8.47 -3.69 -10.54
N ARG A 16 9.47 -3.49 -11.41
CA ARG A 16 10.87 -3.75 -11.08
C ARG A 16 11.38 -2.80 -9.98
N MET A 17 10.92 -1.55 -9.97
CA MET A 17 11.26 -0.61 -8.90
C MET A 17 10.67 -1.02 -7.56
N ASP A 18 9.41 -1.49 -7.53
CA ASP A 18 8.80 -2.03 -6.30
C ASP A 18 9.63 -3.21 -5.76
N GLU A 19 10.04 -4.14 -6.62
CA GLU A 19 10.90 -5.27 -6.24
C GLU A 19 12.27 -4.83 -5.69
N LEU A 20 12.90 -3.84 -6.34
CA LEU A 20 14.22 -3.34 -5.92
C LEU A 20 14.12 -2.62 -4.57
N LEU A 21 13.07 -1.83 -4.35
CA LEU A 21 12.83 -1.15 -3.07
C LEU A 21 12.68 -2.16 -1.93
N MET A 22 11.85 -3.19 -2.11
CA MET A 22 11.67 -4.24 -1.09
C MET A 22 12.94 -5.07 -0.89
N ARG A 23 13.74 -5.30 -1.93
CA ARG A 23 14.98 -6.09 -1.83
C ARG A 23 16.10 -5.35 -1.10
N HIS A 24 16.16 -4.02 -1.24
CA HIS A 24 17.28 -3.23 -0.71
C HIS A 24 16.99 -2.58 0.64
N ASN A 25 15.74 -2.59 1.11
CA ASN A 25 15.33 -1.96 2.36
C ASN A 25 14.48 -2.96 3.16
N ASP A 26 15.07 -3.56 4.19
CA ASP A 26 14.40 -4.57 5.02
C ASP A 26 13.17 -4.01 5.75
N GLU A 27 13.11 -2.69 5.95
CA GLU A 27 11.97 -1.99 6.53
C GLU A 27 10.76 -1.84 5.58
N VAL A 28 10.94 -2.07 4.27
CA VAL A 28 9.87 -1.98 3.28
C VAL A 28 9.20 -3.34 3.11
N LEU A 29 8.12 -3.54 3.87
CA LEU A 29 7.37 -4.80 3.85
C LEU A 29 6.53 -4.97 2.58
N TRP A 30 6.03 -3.88 2.01
CA TRP A 30 5.21 -3.88 0.80
C TRP A 30 5.18 -2.49 0.14
N THR A 31 5.14 -2.45 -1.18
CA THR A 31 4.98 -1.22 -1.97
C THR A 31 4.24 -1.50 -3.28
N ASP A 32 3.53 -0.50 -3.79
CA ASP A 32 2.96 -0.52 -5.13
C ASP A 32 2.91 0.91 -5.69
N ASN A 33 3.56 1.12 -6.83
CA ASN A 33 3.53 2.40 -7.53
C ASN A 33 2.61 2.40 -8.78
N ARG A 34 1.94 1.27 -9.05
CA ARG A 34 1.20 1.02 -10.32
C ARG A 34 -0.27 1.39 -10.23
N HIS A 35 -0.82 1.46 -9.02
CA HIS A 35 -2.24 1.72 -8.80
C HIS A 35 -2.47 3.03 -8.08
N ARG A 36 -3.49 3.77 -8.53
CA ARG A 36 -4.04 4.90 -7.78
C ARG A 36 -5.01 4.38 -6.73
N GLY A 37 -5.07 5.03 -5.58
CA GLY A 37 -5.81 4.49 -4.47
C GLY A 37 -5.76 5.34 -3.22
N TYR A 38 -6.07 4.70 -2.10
CA TYR A 38 -5.97 5.25 -0.76
C TYR A 38 -5.64 4.16 0.25
N VAL A 39 -5.18 4.58 1.42
CA VAL A 39 -5.02 3.71 2.58
C VAL A 39 -6.25 3.88 3.47
N ARG A 40 -6.91 2.77 3.80
CA ARG A 40 -7.97 2.73 4.80
C ARG A 40 -7.42 2.14 6.09
N LEU A 41 -7.37 2.98 7.13
CA LEU A 41 -6.94 2.61 8.46
C LEU A 41 -8.15 2.42 9.37
N VAL A 42 -8.24 1.26 10.02
CA VAL A 42 -9.21 1.01 11.09
C VAL A 42 -8.44 0.84 12.39
N LEU A 43 -8.61 1.78 13.31
CA LEU A 43 -7.89 1.81 14.58
C LEU A 43 -8.73 1.20 15.70
N GLY A 44 -8.13 0.27 16.43
CA GLY A 44 -8.61 -0.22 17.71
C GLY A 44 -7.50 -0.13 18.76
N ARG A 45 -7.86 -0.29 20.04
CA ARG A 45 -6.89 -0.20 21.14
C ARG A 45 -5.83 -1.31 21.10
N ALA A 46 -6.22 -2.53 20.71
CA ALA A 46 -5.34 -3.70 20.68
C ALA A 46 -4.69 -3.94 19.32
N ALA A 47 -5.34 -3.49 18.24
CA ALA A 47 -4.85 -3.69 16.88
C ALA A 47 -5.37 -2.59 15.95
N ALA A 48 -4.61 -2.32 14.89
CA ALA A 48 -5.03 -1.56 13.73
C ALA A 48 -5.03 -2.46 12.50
N ARG A 49 -5.95 -2.20 11.57
CA ARG A 49 -5.96 -2.81 10.25
C ARG A 49 -5.66 -1.76 9.20
N VAL A 50 -4.70 -2.06 8.34
CA VAL A 50 -4.32 -1.25 7.18
C VAL A 50 -4.82 -1.98 5.94
N ASP A 51 -5.64 -1.32 5.15
CA ASP A 51 -6.03 -1.78 3.82
C ASP A 51 -5.47 -0.81 2.77
N VAL A 52 -4.63 -1.30 1.85
CA VAL A 52 -4.22 -0.53 0.67
C VAL A 52 -5.20 -0.82 -0.45
N VAL A 53 -5.95 0.20 -0.88
CA VAL A 53 -7.11 0.05 -1.76
C VAL A 53 -6.85 0.80 -3.07
N ALA A 54 -6.81 0.06 -4.18
CA ALA A 54 -6.81 0.62 -5.52
C ALA A 54 -8.20 1.09 -5.93
N VAL A 55 -8.23 2.11 -6.80
CA VAL A 55 -9.42 2.56 -7.51
C VAL A 55 -9.19 2.46 -9.02
N ASP A 56 -10.24 2.17 -9.78
CA ASP A 56 -10.18 2.08 -11.25
C ASP A 56 -10.08 3.46 -11.93
N ARG A 57 -10.56 4.51 -11.27
CA ARG A 57 -10.51 5.89 -11.79
C ARG A 57 -10.54 6.94 -10.68
N ILE A 58 -10.02 8.13 -10.99
CA ILE A 58 -9.87 9.26 -10.06
C ILE A 58 -10.47 10.57 -10.57
N ASP A 59 -10.98 10.57 -11.81
CA ASP A 59 -11.50 11.73 -12.52
C ASP A 59 -12.96 12.05 -12.13
N VAL A 60 -13.67 11.07 -11.56
CA VAL A 60 -15.06 11.22 -11.11
C VAL A 60 -15.27 10.52 -9.76
N PRO A 61 -16.24 10.97 -8.93
CA PRO A 61 -16.51 10.39 -7.61
C PRO A 61 -17.20 9.01 -7.67
N ARG A 62 -17.25 8.38 -8.85
CA ARG A 62 -17.77 7.02 -9.06
C ARG A 62 -16.62 6.13 -9.52
N TYR A 63 -16.07 5.36 -8.58
CA TYR A 63 -15.00 4.42 -8.83
C TYR A 63 -15.32 3.06 -8.20
N ARG A 64 -14.70 2.00 -8.72
CA ARG A 64 -14.68 0.67 -8.12
C ARG A 64 -13.40 0.51 -7.32
N THR A 65 -13.48 -0.25 -6.23
CA THR A 65 -12.33 -0.49 -5.35
C THR A 65 -11.82 -1.92 -5.50
N ARG A 66 -10.52 -2.10 -5.34
CA ARG A 66 -9.87 -3.41 -5.21
C ARG A 66 -8.86 -3.36 -4.07
N LEU A 67 -8.95 -4.31 -3.13
CA LEU A 67 -7.92 -4.46 -2.10
C LEU A 67 -6.65 -4.99 -2.76
N LEU A 68 -5.55 -4.26 -2.62
CA LEU A 68 -4.24 -4.70 -3.12
C LEU A 68 -3.49 -5.47 -2.05
N HIS A 69 -3.57 -4.97 -0.82
CA HIS A 69 -2.80 -5.47 0.30
C HIS A 69 -3.51 -5.12 1.60
N ARG A 70 -3.30 -5.98 2.60
CA ARG A 70 -3.81 -5.82 3.95
C ARG A 70 -2.65 -6.11 4.89
N GLU A 71 -2.57 -5.32 5.95
CA GLU A 71 -1.69 -5.54 7.08
C GLU A 71 -2.47 -5.38 8.38
N GLN A 72 -2.09 -6.14 9.40
CA GLN A 72 -2.50 -5.90 10.78
C GLN A 72 -1.34 -5.41 11.62
N ILE A 73 -1.58 -4.38 12.41
CA ILE A 73 -0.63 -3.90 13.42
C ILE A 73 -1.20 -4.26 14.78
N VAL A 74 -0.51 -5.07 15.55
CA VAL A 74 -0.95 -5.50 16.88
C VAL A 74 -0.10 -4.81 17.94
N ARG A 75 -0.76 -4.27 18.97
CA ARG A 75 -0.07 -3.80 20.18
C ARG A 75 0.29 -5.00 21.04
N ARG A 76 1.58 -5.23 21.25
CA ARG A 76 2.10 -6.19 22.22
C ARG A 76 2.89 -5.42 23.26
N ASP A 77 2.43 -5.45 24.51
CA ASP A 77 2.99 -4.62 25.58
C ASP A 77 3.10 -3.15 25.16
N GLU A 78 4.31 -2.58 25.13
CA GLU A 78 4.59 -1.21 24.71
C GLU A 78 5.13 -1.09 23.27
N VAL A 79 5.02 -2.15 22.46
CA VAL A 79 5.46 -2.17 21.06
C VAL A 79 4.31 -2.45 20.09
N LEU A 80 4.51 -2.05 18.83
CA LEU A 80 3.64 -2.38 17.70
C LEU A 80 4.35 -3.39 16.80
N GLU A 81 3.65 -4.46 16.44
CA GLU A 81 4.14 -5.50 15.54
C GLU A 81 3.25 -5.60 14.31
N PHE A 82 3.85 -5.71 13.12
CA PHE A 82 3.14 -6.00 11.88
C PHE A 82 2.87 -7.51 11.78
N THR A 83 1.66 -7.86 11.38
CA THR A 83 1.12 -9.22 11.38
C THR A 83 0.25 -9.48 10.14
N GLY A 84 0.76 -9.11 8.97
CA GLY A 84 0.31 -9.58 7.66
C GLY A 84 -1.08 -9.17 7.20
#